data_AF-A0ABD5VPN5-F1
#
_entry.id   AF-A0ABD5VPN5-F1
#
_cell.length_a   1.000
_cell.length_b   1.000
_cell.length_c   1.000
_cell.angle_alpha   90.00
_cell.angle_beta   90.00
_cell.angle_gamma   90.00
#
_symmetry.space_group_name_H-M   'P 1'
#
loop_
_entity.id
_entity.type
_entity.pdbx_description
1 polymer ?
#
loop_
_entity_poly.entity_id
_entity_poly.type
_entity_poly.pdbx_seq_one_letter_code
_entity_poly.pdbx_strand_id
1 'polypeptide(L)'
;MTDTDGRHTMVTQLVAATLMVFAVFTAAALAVLAWRQRPRPGAVPFAAIMLAVTAWVGAYSAGFWSTGLETKLFWYRLEWLGVVSLPVAWIGFAAEYTGRDRYLTPKYVALLSVVPALTVLLAWTNPAHHLVLTSASVVTYGEFAVLERNWGPWFWVHIVYSYSLLVAGAALLFRLVVDSRTLYRGQATALLVAVGAPWVGNVAYVTDLTGLPGFDPTPSRSSSPG
;
A
#
# COMPACT_ATOMS: atom_id res chain seq x y z
N MET A 1 39.94 -4.21 12.37
CA MET A 1 38.64 -3.65 12.81
C MET A 1 37.65 -3.52 11.64
N THR A 2 37.73 -4.40 10.63
CA THR A 2 37.03 -4.29 9.33
C THR A 2 36.14 -5.49 8.98
N ASP A 3 36.25 -6.60 9.72
CA ASP A 3 35.53 -7.86 9.43
C ASP A 3 34.14 -7.94 10.09
N THR A 4 33.95 -7.25 11.22
CA THR A 4 32.68 -7.25 11.95
C THR A 4 31.60 -6.43 11.24
N ASP A 5 31.94 -5.27 10.67
CA ASP A 5 30.99 -4.37 10.00
C ASP A 5 30.38 -5.01 8.74
N GLY A 6 31.20 -5.63 7.89
CA GLY A 6 30.72 -6.30 6.67
C GLY A 6 29.75 -7.45 6.97
N ARG A 7 29.98 -8.18 8.07
CA ARG A 7 29.08 -9.26 8.51
C ARG A 7 27.73 -8.71 9.01
N HIS A 8 27.71 -7.61 9.74
CA HIS A 8 26.45 -6.99 10.19
C HIS A 8 25.62 -6.45 9.02
N THR A 9 26.26 -5.83 8.03
CA THR A 9 25.62 -5.40 6.78
C THR A 9 25.02 -6.57 6.02
N MET A 10 25.81 -7.62 5.78
CA MET A 10 25.38 -8.80 5.03
C MET A 10 24.19 -9.50 5.73
N VAL A 11 24.24 -9.64 7.05
CA VAL A 11 23.14 -10.22 7.83
C VAL A 11 21.88 -9.36 7.72
N THR A 12 22.00 -8.03 7.83
CA THR A 12 20.85 -7.12 7.71
C THR A 12 20.20 -7.22 6.34
N GLN A 13 20.99 -7.25 5.27
CA GLN A 13 20.51 -7.42 3.90
C GLN A 13 19.81 -8.78 3.69
N LEU A 14 20.39 -9.87 4.18
CA LEU A 14 19.81 -11.21 4.07
C LEU A 14 18.49 -11.34 4.86
N VAL A 15 18.43 -10.77 6.05
CA VAL A 15 17.20 -10.73 6.86
C VAL A 15 16.12 -9.93 6.13
N ALA A 16 16.44 -8.73 5.64
CA ALA A 16 15.48 -7.92 4.88
C ALA A 16 14.97 -8.64 3.63
N ALA A 17 15.87 -9.24 2.84
CA ALA A 17 15.51 -10.01 1.65
C ALA A 17 14.58 -11.18 1.99
N THR A 18 14.89 -11.92 3.05
CA THR A 18 14.11 -13.07 3.49
C THR A 18 12.71 -12.65 3.94
N LEU A 19 12.60 -11.59 4.74
CA LEU A 19 11.31 -11.07 5.20
C LEU A 19 10.44 -10.58 4.02
N MET A 20 11.03 -9.85 3.07
CA MET A 20 10.34 -9.39 1.86
C MET A 20 9.83 -10.55 1.01
N VAL A 21 10.69 -11.51 0.71
CA VAL A 21 10.35 -12.70 -0.07
C VAL A 21 9.25 -13.50 0.62
N PHE A 22 9.38 -13.73 1.93
CA PHE A 22 8.36 -14.40 2.72
C PHE A 22 7.01 -13.67 2.69
N ALA A 23 7.01 -12.33 2.78
CA ALA A 23 5.80 -11.52 2.70
C ALA A 23 5.10 -11.65 1.33
N VAL A 24 5.87 -11.57 0.22
CA VAL A 24 5.34 -11.75 -1.14
C VAL A 24 4.72 -13.12 -1.32
N PHE A 25 5.44 -14.19 -0.93
CA PHE A 25 4.92 -15.56 -1.05
C PHE A 25 3.71 -15.82 -0.16
N THR A 26 3.70 -15.27 1.05
CA THR A 26 2.54 -15.39 1.95
C THR A 26 1.32 -14.71 1.36
N ALA A 27 1.45 -13.47 0.87
CA ALA A 27 0.35 -12.75 0.22
C ALA A 27 -0.15 -13.50 -1.02
N ALA A 28 0.75 -14.02 -1.86
CA ALA A 28 0.40 -14.78 -3.05
C ALA A 28 -0.34 -16.08 -2.69
N ALA A 29 0.15 -16.81 -1.68
CA ALA A 29 -0.48 -18.03 -1.19
C ALA A 29 -1.89 -17.75 -0.64
N LEU A 30 -2.06 -16.68 0.14
CA LEU A 30 -3.37 -16.26 0.64
C LEU A 30 -4.33 -15.87 -0.50
N ALA A 31 -3.84 -15.21 -1.55
CA ALA A 31 -4.65 -14.92 -2.74
C ALA A 31 -5.17 -16.21 -3.40
N VAL A 32 -4.30 -17.20 -3.60
CA VAL A 32 -4.66 -18.49 -4.19
C VAL A 32 -5.63 -19.28 -3.29
N LEU A 33 -5.37 -19.33 -2.00
CA LEU A 33 -6.22 -20.04 -1.03
C LEU A 33 -7.61 -19.40 -0.96
N ALA A 34 -7.69 -18.07 -0.94
CA ALA A 34 -8.95 -17.34 -0.97
C ALA A 34 -9.73 -17.61 -2.26
N TRP A 35 -9.05 -17.58 -3.41
CA TRP A 35 -9.65 -17.85 -4.71
C TRP A 35 -10.22 -19.27 -4.84
N ARG A 36 -9.59 -20.24 -4.18
CA ARG A 36 -10.06 -21.64 -4.10
C ARG A 36 -11.28 -21.82 -3.20
N GLN A 37 -11.63 -20.84 -2.37
CA GLN A 37 -12.81 -20.88 -1.50
C GLN A 37 -14.08 -20.34 -2.15
N ARG A 38 -14.04 -19.96 -3.43
CA ARG A 38 -15.24 -19.55 -4.17
C ARG A 38 -16.25 -20.72 -4.22
N PRO A 39 -17.56 -20.47 -4.01
CA PRO A 39 -18.24 -19.17 -4.00
C PRO A 39 -18.54 -18.59 -2.60
N ARG A 40 -17.71 -18.86 -1.57
CA ARG A 40 -17.96 -18.30 -0.22
C ARG A 40 -17.96 -16.76 -0.23
N PRO A 41 -18.91 -16.09 0.45
CA PRO A 41 -18.94 -14.63 0.55
C PRO A 41 -17.62 -14.05 1.06
N GLY A 42 -17.11 -13.03 0.38
CA GLY A 42 -15.87 -12.32 0.70
C GLY A 42 -14.61 -12.97 0.13
N ALA A 43 -14.70 -14.17 -0.45
CA ALA A 43 -13.53 -14.89 -0.98
C ALA A 43 -12.90 -14.19 -2.20
N VAL A 44 -13.72 -13.69 -3.14
CA VAL A 44 -13.23 -12.98 -4.34
C VAL A 44 -12.56 -11.65 -3.98
N PRO A 45 -13.19 -10.75 -3.20
CA PRO A 45 -12.55 -9.49 -2.84
C PRO A 45 -11.30 -9.69 -1.98
N PHE A 46 -11.31 -10.67 -1.06
CA PHE A 46 -10.11 -10.96 -0.26
C PHE A 46 -8.96 -11.48 -1.13
N ALA A 47 -9.25 -12.34 -2.12
CA ALA A 47 -8.25 -12.76 -3.11
C ALA A 47 -7.71 -11.56 -3.90
N ALA A 48 -8.56 -10.61 -4.28
CA ALA A 48 -8.15 -9.38 -4.98
C ALA A 48 -7.27 -8.47 -4.10
N ILE A 49 -7.60 -8.31 -2.81
CA ILE A 49 -6.75 -7.59 -1.85
C ILE A 49 -5.37 -8.26 -1.78
N MET A 50 -5.32 -9.58 -1.56
CA MET A 50 -4.06 -10.31 -1.44
C MET A 50 -3.23 -10.29 -2.73
N LEU A 51 -3.87 -10.31 -3.90
CA LEU A 51 -3.19 -10.14 -5.18
C LEU A 51 -2.62 -8.73 -5.33
N ALA A 52 -3.36 -7.70 -4.92
CA ALA A 52 -2.90 -6.32 -4.92
C ALA A 52 -1.71 -6.11 -3.95
N VAL A 53 -1.76 -6.70 -2.75
CA VAL A 53 -0.64 -6.73 -1.80
C VAL A 53 0.57 -7.43 -2.43
N THR A 54 0.37 -8.58 -3.08
CA THR A 54 1.46 -9.32 -3.75
C THR A 54 2.13 -8.47 -4.81
N ALA A 55 1.35 -7.81 -5.67
CA ALA A 55 1.87 -6.92 -6.71
C ALA A 55 2.63 -5.73 -6.12
N TRP A 56 2.07 -5.09 -5.09
CA TRP A 56 2.69 -3.95 -4.42
C TRP A 56 4.00 -4.34 -3.73
N VAL A 57 3.96 -5.32 -2.81
CA VAL A 57 5.13 -5.73 -2.03
C VAL A 57 6.19 -6.36 -2.94
N GLY A 58 5.79 -7.08 -3.99
CA GLY A 58 6.71 -7.63 -4.99
C GLY A 58 7.46 -6.54 -5.75
N ALA A 59 6.74 -5.54 -6.27
CA ALA A 59 7.34 -4.41 -6.96
C ALA A 59 8.23 -3.58 -6.01
N TYR A 60 7.76 -3.29 -4.80
CA TYR A 60 8.52 -2.59 -3.78
C TYR A 60 9.82 -3.31 -3.43
N SER A 61 9.76 -4.64 -3.24
CA SER A 61 10.95 -5.45 -2.95
C SER A 61 11.96 -5.40 -4.08
N ALA A 62 11.51 -5.51 -5.33
CA ALA A 62 12.39 -5.40 -6.50
C ALA A 62 13.00 -4.00 -6.65
N GLY A 63 12.23 -2.94 -6.37
CA GLY A 63 12.71 -1.56 -6.34
C GLY A 63 13.72 -1.31 -5.23
N PHE A 64 13.51 -1.91 -4.05
CA PHE A 64 14.42 -1.80 -2.91
C PHE A 64 15.83 -2.32 -3.25
N TRP A 65 15.92 -3.49 -3.88
CA TRP A 65 17.19 -4.12 -4.27
C TRP A 65 17.83 -3.56 -5.54
N SER A 66 17.15 -2.70 -6.28
CA SER A 66 17.75 -2.00 -7.42
C SER A 66 18.64 -0.84 -6.97
N THR A 67 19.65 -0.48 -7.76
CA THR A 67 20.60 0.59 -7.41
C THR A 67 20.39 1.87 -8.23
N GLY A 68 19.98 1.74 -9.50
CA GLY A 68 19.76 2.86 -10.40
C GLY A 68 18.42 3.58 -10.21
N LEU A 69 18.41 4.90 -10.40
CA LEU A 69 17.21 5.73 -10.32
C LEU A 69 16.11 5.25 -11.28
N GLU A 70 16.46 4.96 -12.52
CA GLU A 70 15.50 4.54 -13.53
C GLU A 70 14.83 3.20 -13.18
N THR A 71 15.62 2.22 -12.73
CA THR A 71 15.12 0.91 -12.28
C THR A 71 14.23 1.06 -11.04
N LYS A 72 14.61 1.91 -10.08
CA LYS A 72 13.75 2.22 -8.92
C LYS A 72 12.44 2.86 -9.33
N LEU A 73 12.47 3.82 -10.25
CA LEU A 73 11.28 4.47 -10.78
C LEU A 73 10.38 3.52 -11.56
N PHE A 74 10.95 2.56 -12.31
CA PHE A 74 10.19 1.52 -13.00
C PHE A 74 9.41 0.66 -12.00
N TRP A 75 10.07 0.13 -10.98
CA TRP A 75 9.42 -0.68 -9.95
C TRP A 75 8.38 0.13 -9.17
N TYR A 76 8.69 1.38 -8.83
CA TYR A 76 7.74 2.29 -8.21
C TYR A 76 6.47 2.53 -9.07
N ARG A 77 6.60 2.63 -10.39
CA ARG A 77 5.43 2.71 -11.30
C ARG A 77 4.60 1.42 -11.30
N LEU A 78 5.23 0.27 -11.10
CA LEU A 78 4.54 -1.01 -10.94
C LEU A 78 3.86 -1.14 -9.57
N GLU A 79 4.44 -0.59 -8.50
CA GLU A 79 3.83 -0.56 -7.16
C GLU A 79 2.43 0.06 -7.21
N TRP A 80 2.25 1.12 -8.01
CA TRP A 80 0.95 1.78 -8.18
C TRP A 80 -0.17 0.83 -8.59
N LEU A 81 0.09 -0.21 -9.40
CA LEU A 81 -0.94 -1.20 -9.78
C LEU A 81 -1.53 -1.90 -8.54
N GLY A 82 -0.68 -2.27 -7.59
CA GLY A 82 -1.12 -2.86 -6.33
C GLY A 82 -1.78 -1.84 -5.42
N VAL A 83 -1.12 -0.70 -5.19
CA VAL A 83 -1.59 0.35 -4.26
C VAL A 83 -2.99 0.83 -4.61
N VAL A 84 -3.25 1.16 -5.88
CA VAL A 84 -4.56 1.72 -6.27
C VAL A 84 -5.69 0.70 -6.23
N SER A 85 -5.36 -0.60 -6.32
CA SER A 85 -6.33 -1.69 -6.34
C SER A 85 -6.86 -2.03 -4.95
N LEU A 86 -6.03 -1.80 -3.91
CA LEU A 86 -6.37 -2.09 -2.52
C LEU A 86 -7.67 -1.43 -2.03
N PRO A 87 -7.86 -0.10 -2.12
CA PRO A 87 -9.07 0.55 -1.58
C PRO A 87 -10.34 0.10 -2.31
N VAL A 88 -10.27 -0.20 -3.61
CA VAL A 88 -11.40 -0.73 -4.38
C VAL A 88 -11.75 -2.16 -3.96
N ALA A 89 -10.74 -3.03 -3.81
CA ALA A 89 -10.95 -4.39 -3.33
C ALA A 89 -11.45 -4.41 -1.88
N TRP A 90 -10.99 -3.49 -1.03
CA TRP A 90 -11.44 -3.30 0.34
C TRP A 90 -12.92 -2.95 0.46
N ILE A 91 -13.40 -1.92 -0.26
CA ILE A 91 -14.82 -1.57 -0.22
C ILE A 91 -15.69 -2.70 -0.80
N GLY A 92 -15.16 -3.41 -1.82
CA GLY A 92 -15.77 -4.62 -2.35
C GLY A 92 -15.94 -5.71 -1.29
N PHE A 93 -14.87 -5.99 -0.55
CA PHE A 93 -14.85 -6.94 0.55
C PHE A 93 -15.86 -6.56 1.63
N ALA A 94 -15.84 -5.31 2.10
CA ALA A 94 -16.75 -4.84 3.14
C ALA A 94 -18.22 -4.88 2.69
N ALA A 95 -18.52 -4.58 1.43
CA ALA A 95 -19.86 -4.70 0.89
C ALA A 95 -20.32 -6.16 0.85
N GLU A 96 -19.52 -7.09 0.31
CA GLU A 96 -19.88 -8.50 0.23
C GLU A 96 -20.03 -9.14 1.61
N TYR A 97 -19.08 -8.87 2.52
CA TYR A 97 -19.10 -9.40 3.88
C TYR A 97 -20.30 -8.91 4.70
N THR A 98 -20.83 -7.72 4.39
CA THR A 98 -22.01 -7.16 5.07
C THR A 98 -23.32 -7.39 4.33
N GLY A 99 -23.35 -8.29 3.33
CA GLY A 99 -24.55 -8.65 2.57
C GLY A 99 -25.06 -7.56 1.62
N ARG A 100 -24.15 -6.70 1.13
CA ARG A 100 -24.41 -5.58 0.21
C ARG A 100 -23.81 -5.83 -1.18
N ASP A 101 -23.68 -7.10 -1.56
CA ASP A 101 -23.20 -7.60 -2.85
C ASP A 101 -23.98 -7.04 -4.05
N ARG A 102 -25.25 -6.65 -3.88
CA ARG A 102 -26.05 -5.95 -4.92
C ARG A 102 -25.38 -4.69 -5.50
N TYR A 103 -24.46 -4.07 -4.75
CA TYR A 103 -23.71 -2.89 -5.20
C TYR A 103 -22.40 -3.24 -5.91
N LEU A 104 -22.00 -4.51 -5.95
CA LEU A 104 -20.79 -4.99 -6.64
C LEU A 104 -21.07 -5.35 -8.10
N THR A 105 -21.84 -4.51 -8.78
CA THR A 105 -22.05 -4.67 -10.22
C THR A 105 -20.83 -4.17 -11.00
N PRO A 106 -20.57 -4.70 -12.21
CA PRO A 106 -19.46 -4.22 -13.04
C PRO A 106 -19.46 -2.71 -13.26
N LYS A 107 -20.65 -2.08 -13.31
CA LYS A 107 -20.81 -0.63 -13.42
C LYS A 107 -20.20 0.12 -12.24
N TYR A 108 -20.52 -0.28 -11.00
CA TYR A 108 -20.00 0.41 -9.81
C TYR A 108 -18.52 0.13 -9.60
N VAL A 109 -18.07 -1.09 -9.88
CA VAL A 109 -16.64 -1.43 -9.85
C VAL A 109 -15.87 -0.61 -10.88
N ALA A 110 -16.38 -0.47 -12.11
CA ALA A 110 -15.75 0.37 -13.13
C ALA A 110 -15.68 1.84 -12.69
N LEU A 111 -16.75 2.38 -12.07
CA LEU A 111 -16.77 3.75 -11.55
C LEU A 111 -15.72 3.95 -10.43
N LEU A 112 -15.61 3.01 -9.51
CA LEU A 112 -14.58 3.01 -8.45
C LEU A 112 -13.17 2.81 -9.03
N SER A 113 -13.03 2.23 -10.22
CA SER A 113 -11.73 2.04 -10.84
C SER A 113 -11.26 3.25 -11.68
N VAL A 114 -12.08 4.30 -11.85
CA VAL A 114 -11.70 5.49 -12.62
C VAL A 114 -10.48 6.21 -12.02
N VAL A 115 -10.55 6.58 -10.73
CA VAL A 115 -9.43 7.25 -10.06
C VAL A 115 -8.18 6.36 -10.02
N PRO A 116 -8.25 5.08 -9.65
CA PRO A 116 -7.14 4.12 -9.78
C PRO A 116 -6.50 4.06 -11.17
N ALA A 117 -7.31 3.94 -12.23
CA ALA A 117 -6.81 3.86 -13.61
C ALA A 117 -6.10 5.15 -14.02
N LEU A 118 -6.67 6.31 -13.68
CA LEU A 118 -6.04 7.60 -13.91
C LEU A 118 -4.73 7.75 -13.14
N THR A 119 -4.69 7.31 -11.87
CA THR A 119 -3.45 7.34 -11.07
C THR A 119 -2.36 6.49 -11.68
N VAL A 120 -2.67 5.28 -12.16
CA VAL A 120 -1.67 4.43 -12.84
C VAL A 120 -1.18 5.11 -14.11
N LEU A 121 -2.08 5.63 -14.94
CA LEU A 121 -1.70 6.35 -16.16
C LEU A 121 -0.75 7.52 -15.85
N LEU A 122 -1.14 8.38 -14.90
CA LEU A 122 -0.36 9.55 -14.51
C LEU A 122 0.97 9.18 -13.84
N ALA A 123 1.06 8.06 -13.14
CA ALA A 123 2.32 7.58 -12.56
C ALA A 123 3.30 7.18 -13.67
N TRP A 124 2.81 6.51 -14.72
CA TRP A 124 3.63 6.10 -15.86
C TRP A 124 4.02 7.27 -16.76
N THR A 125 3.14 8.26 -16.95
CA THR A 125 3.41 9.48 -17.73
C THR A 125 4.02 10.62 -16.93
N ASN A 126 4.36 10.38 -15.65
CA ASN A 126 4.80 11.42 -14.73
C ASN A 126 5.93 12.34 -15.24
N PRO A 127 6.93 11.88 -16.01
CA PRO A 127 7.97 12.76 -16.56
C PRO A 127 7.45 13.93 -17.41
N ALA A 128 6.23 13.85 -17.94
CA ALA A 128 5.65 14.90 -18.78
C ALA A 128 4.98 16.02 -17.98
N HIS A 129 4.55 15.77 -16.74
CA HIS A 129 3.64 16.67 -16.01
C HIS A 129 3.87 16.77 -14.50
N HIS A 130 4.66 15.87 -13.91
CA HIS A 130 5.05 15.91 -12.49
C HIS A 130 3.87 15.95 -11.49
N LEU A 131 2.74 15.33 -11.84
CA LEU A 131 1.51 15.37 -11.04
C LEU A 131 1.50 14.35 -9.91
N VAL A 132 2.17 13.21 -10.08
CA VAL A 132 2.28 12.15 -9.07
C VAL A 132 3.54 12.35 -8.23
N LEU A 133 4.68 12.64 -8.88
CA LEU A 133 5.94 13.00 -8.24
C LEU A 133 6.46 14.32 -8.83
N THR A 134 6.82 15.26 -7.96
CA THR A 134 7.49 16.51 -8.37
C THR A 134 8.98 16.29 -8.60
N SER A 135 9.62 15.51 -7.73
CA SER A 135 11.01 15.09 -7.90
C SER A 135 11.23 13.68 -7.33
N ALA A 136 12.25 13.00 -7.85
CA ALA A 136 12.72 11.73 -7.32
C ALA A 136 14.24 11.64 -7.45
N SER A 137 14.90 11.15 -6.41
CA SER A 137 16.35 10.98 -6.35
C SER A 137 16.70 9.71 -5.60
N VAL A 138 17.91 9.21 -5.83
CA VAL A 138 18.45 8.11 -5.04
C VAL A 138 19.33 8.68 -3.96
N VAL A 139 19.04 8.33 -2.71
CA VAL A 139 19.85 8.68 -1.54
C VAL A 139 20.33 7.40 -0.87
N THR A 140 21.61 7.36 -0.54
CA THR A 140 22.23 6.19 0.06
C THR A 140 22.22 6.32 1.58
N TYR A 141 21.56 5.38 2.25
CA TYR A 141 21.54 5.25 3.70
C TYR A 141 22.32 4.00 4.09
N GLY A 142 23.58 4.18 4.47
CA GLY A 142 24.51 3.07 4.67
C GLY A 142 24.68 2.28 3.38
N GLU A 143 24.15 1.07 3.35
CA GLU A 143 24.32 0.09 2.26
C GLU A 143 23.07 -0.01 1.37
N PHE A 144 22.04 0.80 1.67
CA PHE A 144 20.78 0.82 0.94
C PHE A 144 20.67 2.08 0.10
N ALA A 145 20.50 1.89 -1.20
CA ALA A 145 20.04 2.95 -2.10
C ALA A 145 18.52 3.09 -1.94
N VAL A 146 18.04 4.23 -1.44
CA VAL A 146 16.62 4.49 -1.20
C VAL A 146 16.10 5.50 -2.21
N LEU A 147 14.89 5.26 -2.70
CA LEU A 147 14.19 6.19 -3.59
C LEU A 147 13.50 7.28 -2.76
N GLU A 148 14.11 8.46 -2.71
CA GLU A 148 13.53 9.64 -2.10
C GLU A 148 12.63 10.37 -3.12
N ARG A 149 11.47 10.84 -2.65
CA ARG A 149 10.36 11.27 -3.52
C ARG A 149 9.64 12.44 -2.90
N ASN A 150 9.37 13.45 -3.72
CA ASN A 150 8.44 14.52 -3.38
C ASN A 150 7.12 14.31 -4.10
N TRP A 151 6.03 14.35 -3.34
CA TRP A 151 4.69 14.06 -3.83
C TRP A 151 4.10 15.24 -4.61
N GLY A 152 3.52 14.95 -5.77
CA GLY A 152 2.76 15.92 -6.56
C GLY A 152 1.30 16.05 -6.13
N PRO A 153 0.56 17.00 -6.71
CA PRO A 153 -0.84 17.27 -6.32
C PRO A 153 -1.79 16.07 -6.53
N TRP A 154 -1.58 15.26 -7.58
CA TRP A 154 -2.44 14.10 -7.86
C TRP A 154 -2.29 12.99 -6.81
N PHE A 155 -1.12 12.86 -6.18
CA PHE A 155 -0.92 11.93 -5.07
C PHE A 155 -1.95 12.19 -3.96
N TRP A 156 -2.16 13.46 -3.59
CA TRP A 156 -3.12 13.84 -2.56
C TRP A 156 -4.58 13.55 -2.96
N VAL A 157 -4.93 13.72 -4.24
CA VAL A 157 -6.24 13.30 -4.77
C VAL A 157 -6.45 11.81 -4.55
N HIS A 158 -5.45 10.99 -4.87
CA HIS A 158 -5.52 9.55 -4.65
C HIS A 158 -5.57 9.18 -3.17
N ILE A 159 -4.86 9.90 -2.29
CA ILE A 159 -4.93 9.70 -0.83
C ILE A 159 -6.35 9.96 -0.32
N VAL A 160 -6.93 11.11 -0.62
CA VAL A 160 -8.31 11.45 -0.19
C VAL A 160 -9.30 10.40 -0.71
N TYR A 161 -9.17 10.01 -1.97
CA TYR A 161 -9.98 8.96 -2.57
C TYR A 161 -9.89 7.62 -1.82
N SER A 162 -8.67 7.14 -1.62
CA SER A 162 -8.40 5.83 -1.00
C SER A 162 -8.87 5.80 0.45
N TYR A 163 -8.65 6.88 1.20
CA TYR A 163 -9.05 7.00 2.59
C TYR A 163 -10.58 7.11 2.71
N SER A 164 -11.25 7.74 1.76
CA SER A 164 -12.71 7.77 1.70
C SER A 164 -13.30 6.36 1.55
N LEU A 165 -12.72 5.55 0.66
CA LEU A 165 -13.13 4.14 0.51
C LEU A 165 -12.80 3.31 1.74
N LEU A 166 -11.66 3.57 2.38
CA LEU A 166 -11.29 2.91 3.62
C LEU A 166 -12.32 3.15 4.71
N VAL A 167 -12.61 4.42 4.99
CA VAL A 167 -13.60 4.84 5.99
C VAL A 167 -14.97 4.28 5.67
N ALA A 168 -15.38 4.31 4.40
CA ALA A 168 -16.66 3.72 3.99
C ALA A 168 -16.71 2.21 4.27
N GLY A 169 -15.66 1.45 3.91
CA GLY A 169 -15.61 0.01 4.18
C GLY A 169 -15.55 -0.32 5.68
N ALA A 170 -14.77 0.44 6.45
CA ALA A 170 -14.72 0.32 7.90
C ALA A 170 -16.08 0.62 8.54
N ALA A 171 -16.80 1.65 8.07
CA ALA A 171 -18.14 1.98 8.55
C ALA A 171 -19.16 0.87 8.25
N LEU A 172 -19.07 0.20 7.09
CA LEU A 172 -19.92 -0.95 6.78
C LEU A 172 -19.69 -2.09 7.78
N LEU A 173 -18.43 -2.45 8.02
CA LEU A 173 -18.08 -3.50 8.98
C LEU A 173 -18.44 -3.12 10.42
N PHE A 174 -18.23 -1.86 10.81
CA PHE A 174 -18.58 -1.36 12.14
C PHE A 174 -20.09 -1.44 12.39
N ARG A 175 -20.93 -1.05 11.41
CA ARG A 175 -22.39 -1.21 11.53
C ARG A 175 -22.78 -2.68 11.72
N LEU A 176 -22.14 -3.61 11.01
CA LEU A 176 -22.35 -5.04 11.22
C LEU A 176 -21.99 -5.47 12.65
N VAL A 177 -20.88 -4.95 13.20
CA VAL A 177 -20.47 -5.23 14.60
C VAL A 177 -21.46 -4.66 15.60
N VAL A 178 -22.03 -3.48 15.39
CA VAL A 178 -22.96 -2.85 16.34
C VAL A 178 -24.34 -3.52 16.29
N ASP A 179 -24.84 -3.82 15.10
CA ASP A 179 -26.23 -4.28 14.88
C ASP A 179 -26.45 -5.77 15.20
N SER A 180 -25.40 -6.59 15.25
CA SER A 180 -25.54 -8.06 15.33
C SER A 180 -25.36 -8.63 16.75
N ARG A 181 -26.30 -9.47 17.23
CA ARG A 181 -26.12 -10.34 18.42
C ARG A 181 -25.33 -11.62 18.12
N THR A 182 -24.68 -11.74 16.96
CA THR A 182 -24.22 -13.02 16.40
C THR A 182 -22.72 -13.26 16.58
N LEU A 183 -22.34 -14.55 16.46
CA LEU A 183 -20.99 -15.12 16.54
C LEU A 183 -19.91 -14.41 15.69
N TYR A 184 -20.32 -13.56 14.72
CA TYR A 184 -19.46 -12.87 13.77
C TYR A 184 -18.79 -11.59 14.30
N ARG A 185 -19.20 -11.07 15.47
CA ARG A 185 -18.59 -9.85 16.06
C ARG A 185 -17.09 -10.00 16.29
N GLY A 186 -16.65 -11.15 16.79
CA GLY A 186 -15.22 -11.42 17.03
C GLY A 186 -14.41 -11.43 15.73
N GLN A 187 -14.95 -12.04 14.66
CA GLN A 187 -14.31 -12.09 13.35
C GLN A 187 -14.24 -10.69 12.70
N ALA A 188 -15.34 -9.93 12.74
CA ALA A 188 -15.38 -8.58 12.18
C ALA A 188 -14.49 -7.60 12.96
N THR A 189 -14.41 -7.69 14.29
CA THR A 189 -13.48 -6.90 15.10
C THR A 189 -12.03 -7.27 14.81
N ALA A 190 -11.69 -8.56 14.76
CA ALA A 190 -10.33 -8.99 14.40
C ALA A 190 -9.92 -8.48 13.03
N LEU A 191 -10.85 -8.46 12.06
CA LEU A 191 -10.61 -7.98 10.71
C LEU A 191 -10.45 -6.46 10.66
N LEU A 192 -11.27 -5.71 11.41
CA LEU A 192 -11.11 -4.26 11.57
C LEU A 192 -9.78 -3.88 12.23
N VAL A 193 -9.30 -4.66 13.21
CA VAL A 193 -8.00 -4.42 13.84
C VAL A 193 -6.87 -4.78 12.89
N ALA A 194 -6.94 -5.94 12.24
CA ALA A 194 -5.91 -6.42 11.31
C ALA A 194 -5.75 -5.50 10.10
N VAL A 195 -6.85 -4.94 9.58
CA VAL A 195 -6.81 -3.97 8.49
C VAL A 195 -6.59 -2.55 9.02
N GLY A 196 -7.14 -2.17 10.17
CA GLY A 196 -6.96 -0.81 10.69
C GLY A 196 -5.52 -0.50 11.09
N ALA A 197 -4.80 -1.44 11.71
CA ALA A 197 -3.46 -1.19 12.26
C ALA A 197 -2.41 -0.77 11.21
N PRO A 198 -2.26 -1.45 10.06
CA PRO A 198 -1.34 -1.01 9.00
C PRO A 198 -1.69 0.36 8.43
N TRP A 199 -2.99 0.69 8.36
CA TRP A 199 -3.45 1.95 7.79
C TRP A 199 -3.28 3.12 8.73
N VAL A 200 -3.47 2.94 10.05
CA VAL A 200 -3.10 3.96 11.05
C VAL A 200 -1.60 4.26 10.98
N GLY A 201 -0.77 3.22 10.85
CA GLY A 201 0.66 3.39 10.60
C GLY A 201 0.94 4.15 9.30
N ASN A 202 0.19 3.88 8.22
CA ASN A 202 0.31 4.60 6.96
C ASN A 202 -0.12 6.07 7.08
N VAL A 203 -1.20 6.38 7.79
CA VAL A 203 -1.62 7.76 8.05
C VAL A 203 -0.50 8.50 8.77
N ALA A 204 -0.02 7.92 9.86
CA ALA A 204 1.02 8.53 10.68
C ALA A 204 2.30 8.78 9.89
N TYR A 205 2.64 7.88 8.96
CA TYR A 205 3.75 8.02 8.01
C TYR A 205 3.51 9.14 6.99
N VAL A 206 2.34 9.19 6.36
CA VAL A 206 2.04 10.17 5.28
C VAL A 206 1.88 11.59 5.83
N THR A 207 1.37 11.73 7.05
CA THR A 207 1.15 13.04 7.69
C THR A 207 2.30 13.47 8.59
N ASP A 208 3.41 12.74 8.60
CA ASP A 208 4.59 13.01 9.44
C ASP A 208 4.28 13.11 10.94
N LEU A 209 3.25 12.39 11.40
CA LEU A 209 2.72 12.48 12.77
C LEU A 209 3.61 11.73 13.79
N THR A 210 4.61 10.97 13.34
CA THR A 210 5.46 10.14 14.20
C THR A 210 6.74 10.82 14.70
N GLY A 211 7.20 11.91 14.07
CA GLY A 211 8.30 12.75 14.56
C GLY A 211 9.57 11.98 14.99
N LEU A 212 9.86 10.83 14.37
CA LEU A 212 10.99 9.99 14.74
C LEU A 212 12.30 10.61 14.19
N PRO A 213 13.30 10.90 15.05
CA PRO A 213 14.55 11.54 14.61
C PRO A 213 15.29 10.66 13.59
N GLY A 214 15.55 11.21 12.40
CA GLY A 214 16.18 10.50 11.26
C GLY A 214 15.24 10.18 10.10
N PHE A 215 13.98 10.59 10.19
CA PHE A 215 12.93 10.33 9.20
C PHE A 215 12.20 11.64 8.80
N ASP A 216 12.94 12.72 8.55
CA ASP A 216 12.41 14.03 8.14
C ASP A 216 12.88 14.33 6.69
N PRO A 217 12.01 14.24 5.67
CA PRO A 217 12.35 14.60 4.29
C PRO A 217 12.23 16.11 4.02
N THR A 218 11.97 16.92 5.04
CA THR A 218 11.92 18.38 4.89
C THR A 218 13.29 18.93 5.25
N PRO A 219 14.17 19.27 4.28
CA PRO A 219 15.23 20.19 4.60
C PRO A 219 14.52 21.50 4.97
N SER A 220 14.53 21.81 6.26
CA SER A 220 14.10 23.10 6.76
C SER A 220 14.86 24.16 5.96
N ARG A 221 14.09 24.83 5.11
CA ARG A 221 14.47 26.04 4.41
C ARG A 221 14.80 27.06 5.49
N SER A 222 16.06 27.13 5.91
CA SER A 222 16.63 28.35 6.46
C SER A 222 17.37 29.07 5.33
N SER A 223 16.69 30.06 4.77
CA SER A 223 17.29 31.24 4.17
C SER A 223 18.22 31.89 5.21
N SER A 224 19.52 32.05 5.02
CA SER A 224 20.24 33.04 4.19
C SER A 224 21.58 33.36 4.92
N PRO A 225 22.55 34.05 4.30
CA PRO A 225 23.98 33.94 4.60
C PRO A 225 24.44 34.83 5.75
N GLY A 226 25.50 34.40 6.42
CA GLY A 226 26.38 35.21 7.27
C GLY A 226 27.82 34.95 6.88
#